data_AF-A0A1J4XIM3-F1
#
_entry.id   AF-A0A1J4XIM3-F1
#
_cell.length_a   1.000
_cell.length_b   1.000
_cell.length_c   1.000
_cell.angle_alpha   90.00
_cell.angle_beta   90.00
_cell.angle_gamma   90.00
#
_symmetry.space_group_name_H-M   'P 1'
#
loop_
_entity.id
_entity.type
_entity.pdbx_description
1 polymer ?
#
loop_
_entity_poly.entity_id
_entity_poly.type
_entity_poly.pdbx_seq_one_letter_code
_entity_poly.pdbx_strand_id
1 'polypeptide(L)'
;MEKKIGRFVYWTPRILSILFLIFLALMSLDVFDMKLGFWGTIIGLFMHNIPVFILTILLIISWKHEIVGGIAFILAGILYIAILLMNAVKTGFKVYYLAWAVQISGIAFFIGIMFLVGWFKKRKSVKKSLL
;
A
#
# COMPACT_ATOMS: atom_id res chain seq x y z
N MET A 1 16.96 25.21 7.94
CA MET A 1 16.84 23.74 7.81
C MET A 1 15.37 23.25 7.74
N GLU A 2 14.40 24.01 8.23
CA GLU A 2 12.96 23.64 8.27
C GLU A 2 12.30 23.38 6.90
N LYS A 3 12.67 24.11 5.82
CA LYS A 3 12.13 23.88 4.46
C LYS A 3 12.41 22.47 3.91
N LYS A 4 13.52 21.83 4.29
CA LYS A 4 13.88 20.48 3.79
C LYS A 4 13.01 19.39 4.43
N ILE A 5 12.66 19.53 5.70
CA ILE A 5 11.85 18.54 6.43
C ILE A 5 10.43 18.44 5.85
N GLY A 6 9.83 19.58 5.49
CA GLY A 6 8.51 19.59 4.86
C GLY A 6 8.48 18.85 3.52
N ARG A 7 9.52 19.02 2.69
CA ARG A 7 9.64 18.33 1.40
C ARG A 7 9.88 16.82 1.58
N PHE A 8 10.70 16.43 2.55
CA PHE A 8 10.95 15.01 2.83
C PHE A 8 9.67 14.30 3.29
N VAL A 9 8.97 14.82 4.30
CA VAL A 9 7.74 14.21 4.82
C VAL A 9 6.64 14.14 3.74
N TYR A 10 6.64 15.06 2.78
CA TYR A 10 5.74 15.01 1.64
C TYR A 10 6.13 13.91 0.63
N TRP A 11 7.38 13.87 0.16
CA TRP A 11 7.76 12.96 -0.93
C TRP A 11 7.98 11.51 -0.49
N THR A 12 8.49 11.28 0.72
CA THR A 12 8.82 9.92 1.19
C THR A 12 7.64 8.94 1.15
N PRO A 13 6.44 9.22 1.71
CA PRO A 13 5.31 8.29 1.63
C PRO A 13 4.89 7.97 0.20
N ARG A 14 5.02 8.93 -0.73
CA ARG A 14 4.63 8.77 -2.14
C ARG A 14 5.62 7.87 -2.89
N ILE A 15 6.92 8.12 -2.72
CA ILE A 15 7.96 7.29 -3.32
C ILE A 15 7.87 5.86 -2.78
N LEU A 16 7.72 5.69 -1.46
CA LEU A 16 7.55 4.37 -0.84
C LEU A 16 6.29 3.65 -1.35
N SER A 17 5.19 4.38 -1.53
CA SER A 17 3.97 3.81 -2.11
C SER A 17 4.19 3.33 -3.54
N ILE A 18 4.86 4.11 -4.39
CA ILE A 18 5.15 3.70 -5.77
C ILE A 18 6.02 2.44 -5.77
N LEU A 19 7.09 2.40 -4.96
CA LEU A 19 7.95 1.23 -4.85
C LEU A 19 7.18 0.00 -4.35
N PHE A 20 6.32 0.18 -3.36
CA PHE A 20 5.48 -0.89 -2.83
C PHE A 20 4.46 -1.39 -3.85
N LEU A 21 3.84 -0.50 -4.64
CA LEU A 21 2.92 -0.90 -5.72
C LEU A 21 3.63 -1.67 -6.82
N ILE A 22 4.85 -1.26 -7.20
CA ILE A 22 5.68 -2.02 -8.14
C ILE A 22 6.00 -3.40 -7.57
N PHE A 23 6.41 -3.48 -6.30
CA PHE A 23 6.66 -4.75 -5.63
C PHE A 23 5.42 -5.67 -5.64
N LEU A 24 4.24 -5.14 -5.31
CA LEU A 24 2.99 -5.90 -5.38
C LEU A 24 2.65 -6.32 -6.81
N ALA A 25 2.91 -5.48 -7.81
CA ALA A 25 2.67 -5.82 -9.21
C ALA A 25 3.53 -6.99 -9.68
N LEU A 26 4.77 -7.11 -9.20
CA LEU A 26 5.64 -8.24 -9.51
C LEU A 26 5.08 -9.58 -9.01
N MET A 27 4.19 -9.58 -8.01
CA MET A 27 3.53 -10.80 -7.55
C MET A 27 2.56 -11.39 -8.58
N SER A 28 2.13 -10.61 -9.58
CA SER A 28 1.29 -11.11 -10.68
C SER A 28 2.07 -11.94 -11.73
N LEU A 29 3.40 -11.95 -11.66
CA LEU A 29 4.22 -12.73 -12.59
C LEU A 29 4.08 -14.24 -12.39
N ASP A 30 3.45 -14.68 -11.29
CA ASP A 30 3.08 -16.08 -11.06
C ASP A 30 2.09 -16.64 -12.12
N VAL A 31 1.37 -15.77 -12.83
CA VAL A 31 0.49 -16.14 -13.96
C VAL A 31 1.25 -16.85 -15.08
N PHE A 32 2.53 -16.56 -15.28
CA PHE A 32 3.33 -17.23 -16.31
C PHE A 32 3.54 -18.73 -16.03
N ASP A 33 3.48 -19.17 -14.76
CA ASP A 33 3.59 -20.58 -14.40
C ASP A 33 2.30 -21.37 -14.69
N MET A 34 1.17 -20.68 -14.92
CA MET A 34 -0.13 -21.31 -15.20
C MET A 34 -0.26 -21.86 -16.62
N LYS A 35 0.74 -21.67 -17.50
CA LYS A 35 0.78 -22.15 -18.90
C LYS A 35 -0.48 -21.78 -19.71
N LEU A 36 -1.01 -20.58 -19.46
CA LEU A 36 -2.15 -20.04 -20.21
C LEU A 36 -1.73 -19.64 -21.63
N GLY A 37 -2.68 -19.60 -22.57
CA GLY A 37 -2.46 -18.97 -23.88
C GLY A 37 -2.22 -17.45 -23.76
N PHE A 38 -1.89 -16.79 -24.87
CA PHE A 38 -1.58 -15.35 -24.90
C PHE A 38 -2.66 -14.49 -24.23
N TRP A 39 -3.92 -14.65 -24.64
CA TRP A 39 -5.06 -13.91 -24.07
C TRP A 39 -5.33 -14.26 -22.61
N GLY A 40 -5.17 -15.55 -22.23
CA GLY A 40 -5.33 -15.99 -20.86
C GLY A 40 -4.29 -15.36 -19.93
N THR A 41 -3.05 -15.23 -20.38
CA THR A 41 -1.97 -14.58 -19.63
C THR A 41 -2.26 -13.08 -19.43
N ILE A 42 -2.73 -12.37 -20.46
CA ILE A 42 -3.11 -10.95 -20.34
C ILE A 42 -4.22 -10.76 -19.31
N ILE A 43 -5.27 -11.59 -19.38
CA ILE A 43 -6.40 -11.53 -18.43
C ILE A 43 -5.93 -11.87 -17.02
N GLY A 44 -5.11 -12.92 -16.87
CA GLY A 44 -4.54 -13.32 -15.57
C GLY A 44 -3.71 -12.20 -14.94
N LEU A 45 -2.83 -11.57 -15.70
CA LEU A 45 -2.04 -10.41 -15.25
C LEU A 45 -2.94 -9.25 -14.81
N PHE A 46 -4.00 -8.95 -15.56
CA PHE A 46 -4.94 -7.90 -15.18
C PHE A 46 -5.68 -8.24 -13.88
N MET A 47 -6.16 -9.47 -13.74
CA MET A 47 -6.87 -9.94 -12.55
C MET A 47 -5.98 -9.95 -11.30
N HIS A 48 -4.75 -10.44 -11.41
CA HIS A 48 -3.80 -10.47 -10.29
C HIS A 48 -3.40 -9.05 -9.83
N ASN A 49 -3.45 -8.06 -10.72
CA ASN A 49 -3.12 -6.67 -10.42
C ASN A 49 -4.30 -5.78 -10.00
N ILE A 50 -5.52 -6.32 -9.89
CA ILE A 50 -6.68 -5.56 -9.38
C ILE A 50 -6.38 -4.84 -8.04
N PRO A 51 -5.77 -5.50 -7.02
CA PRO A 51 -5.44 -4.82 -5.77
C PRO A 51 -4.48 -3.65 -5.97
N VAL A 52 -3.51 -3.79 -6.88
CA VAL A 52 -2.52 -2.75 -7.21
C VAL A 52 -3.19 -1.56 -7.89
N PHE A 53 -4.13 -1.80 -8.82
CA PHE A 53 -4.87 -0.71 -9.48
C PHE A 53 -5.72 0.08 -8.50
N ILE A 54 -6.40 -0.59 -7.57
CA ILE A 54 -7.18 0.07 -6.51
C ILE A 54 -6.27 0.95 -5.65
N LEU A 55 -5.14 0.41 -5.17
CA LEU A 55 -4.20 1.19 -4.36
C LEU A 55 -3.54 2.32 -5.15
N THR A 56 -3.32 2.16 -6.46
CA THR A 56 -2.80 3.22 -7.34
C THR A 56 -3.78 4.39 -7.41
N ILE A 57 -5.09 4.12 -7.58
CA ILE A 57 -6.12 5.16 -7.58
C ILE A 57 -6.15 5.89 -6.23
N LEU A 58 -6.10 5.15 -5.12
CA LEU A 58 -6.06 5.75 -3.77
C LEU A 58 -4.81 6.58 -3.56
N LEU A 59 -3.67 6.14 -4.07
CA LEU A 59 -2.43 6.88 -4.05
C LEU A 59 -2.57 8.19 -4.85
N ILE A 60 -3.13 8.15 -6.07
CA ILE A 60 -3.41 9.35 -6.88
C ILE A 60 -4.27 10.36 -6.10
N ILE A 61 -5.34 9.90 -5.45
CA ILE A 61 -6.20 10.76 -4.62
C ILE A 61 -5.42 11.35 -3.43
N SER A 62 -4.52 10.56 -2.85
CA SER A 62 -3.70 10.98 -1.70
C SER A 62 -2.76 12.14 -1.99
N TRP A 63 -2.44 12.42 -3.27
CA TRP A 63 -1.61 13.59 -3.63
C TRP A 63 -2.26 14.90 -3.20
N LYS A 64 -3.59 15.00 -3.31
CA LYS A 64 -4.37 16.15 -2.82
C LYS A 64 -4.82 15.94 -1.37
N HIS A 65 -5.20 14.72 -1.00
CA HIS A 65 -5.75 14.39 0.32
C HIS A 65 -4.92 13.33 1.06
N GLU A 66 -3.85 13.75 1.75
CA GLU A 66 -2.90 12.82 2.41
C GLU A 66 -3.55 11.87 3.42
N ILE A 67 -4.65 12.29 4.07
CA ILE A 67 -5.42 11.41 4.98
C ILE A 67 -5.97 10.18 4.26
N VAL A 68 -6.36 10.31 2.99
CA VAL A 68 -6.88 9.19 2.19
C VAL A 68 -5.79 8.14 2.02
N GLY A 69 -4.56 8.55 1.69
CA GLY A 69 -3.42 7.63 1.61
C GLY A 69 -3.15 6.93 2.94
N GLY A 70 -3.17 7.70 4.04
CA GLY A 70 -2.95 7.16 5.38
C GLY A 70 -3.94 6.07 5.76
N ILE A 71 -5.24 6.35 5.60
CA ILE A 71 -6.31 5.41 5.92
C ILE A 71 -6.31 4.24 4.94
N ALA A 72 -6.14 4.50 3.64
CA ALA A 72 -6.14 3.46 2.60
C ALA A 72 -5.08 2.39 2.84
N PHE A 73 -3.82 2.78 3.06
CA PHE A 73 -2.74 1.81 3.26
C PHE A 73 -2.87 1.05 4.59
N ILE A 74 -3.40 1.68 5.64
CA ILE A 74 -3.72 0.99 6.90
C ILE A 74 -4.83 -0.03 6.69
N LEU A 75 -5.94 0.37 6.07
CA LEU A 75 -7.06 -0.55 5.80
C LEU A 75 -6.64 -1.69 4.88
N ALA A 76 -5.79 -1.43 3.88
CA ALA A 76 -5.25 -2.46 3.00
C ALA A 76 -4.40 -3.49 3.77
N GLY A 77 -3.53 -3.03 4.67
CA GLY A 77 -2.74 -3.92 5.52
C GLY A 77 -3.60 -4.76 6.48
N ILE A 78 -4.66 -4.18 7.06
CA ILE A 78 -5.61 -4.90 7.91
C ILE A 78 -6.39 -5.94 7.09
N LEU A 79 -6.90 -5.53 5.92
CA LEU A 79 -7.64 -6.41 5.02
C LEU A 79 -6.78 -7.60 4.59
N TYR A 80 -5.51 -7.38 4.25
CA TYR A 80 -4.59 -8.45 3.91
C TYR A 80 -4.41 -9.46 5.06
N ILE A 81 -4.21 -8.98 6.29
CA ILE A 81 -4.12 -9.85 7.48
C ILE A 81 -5.42 -10.64 7.67
N ALA A 82 -6.58 -9.99 7.53
CA ALA A 82 -7.88 -10.66 7.69
C ALA A 82 -8.05 -11.79 6.67
N ILE A 83 -7.76 -11.54 5.39
CA ILE A 83 -7.81 -12.56 4.32
C ILE A 83 -6.83 -13.70 4.62
N LEU A 84 -5.62 -13.37 5.07
CA LEU A 84 -4.59 -14.35 5.41
C LEU A 84 -5.00 -15.24 6.58
N LEU A 85 -5.59 -14.66 7.63
CA LEU A 85 -6.11 -15.38 8.78
C LEU A 85 -7.27 -16.30 8.39
N MET A 86 -8.20 -15.81 7.55
CA MET A 86 -9.28 -16.66 7.02
C MET A 86 -8.73 -17.87 6.27
N ASN A 87 -7.66 -17.69 5.49
CA ASN A 87 -6.99 -18.79 4.79
C ASN A 87 -6.26 -19.73 5.76
N ALA A 88 -5.60 -19.20 6.78
CA ALA A 88 -4.92 -19.99 7.81
C ALA A 88 -5.90 -20.84 8.63
N VAL A 89 -7.09 -20.33 8.95
CA VAL A 89 -8.13 -21.12 9.63
C VAL A 89 -8.63 -22.26 8.74
N LYS A 90 -8.78 -22.03 7.44
CA LYS A 90 -9.28 -23.05 6.49
C LYS A 90 -8.25 -24.13 6.16
N THR A 91 -6.97 -23.78 6.06
CA THR A 91 -5.91 -24.66 5.51
C THR A 91 -4.87 -25.09 6.56
N GLY A 92 -5.03 -24.64 7.81
CA GLY A 92 -4.10 -24.84 8.90
C GLY A 92 -3.02 -23.76 8.96
N PHE A 93 -2.53 -23.47 10.16
CA PHE A 93 -1.52 -22.44 10.37
C PHE A 93 -0.13 -22.91 9.95
N LYS A 94 0.54 -22.11 9.12
CA LYS A 94 1.92 -22.31 8.68
C LYS A 94 2.74 -21.04 8.92
N VAL A 95 4.00 -21.21 9.29
CA VAL A 95 4.90 -20.11 9.70
C VAL A 95 5.06 -19.05 8.60
N TYR A 96 4.98 -19.43 7.32
CA TYR A 96 5.09 -18.45 6.22
C TYR A 96 3.96 -17.42 6.23
N TYR A 97 2.79 -17.70 6.81
CA TYR A 97 1.73 -16.68 6.93
C TYR A 97 2.20 -15.49 7.78
N LEU A 98 2.96 -15.71 8.85
CA LEU A 98 3.53 -14.63 9.65
C LEU A 98 4.51 -13.79 8.83
N ALA A 99 5.40 -14.44 8.08
CA ALA A 99 6.39 -13.74 7.25
C ALA A 99 5.70 -12.84 6.21
N TRP A 100 4.72 -13.38 5.49
CA TRP A 100 3.95 -12.62 4.50
C TRP A 100 3.10 -11.51 5.11
N ALA A 101 2.46 -11.75 6.27
CA ALA A 101 1.71 -10.74 7.00
C ALA A 101 2.58 -9.55 7.39
N VAL A 102 3.76 -9.82 7.98
CA VAL A 102 4.69 -8.78 8.41
C VAL A 102 5.26 -8.03 7.20
N GLN A 103 5.64 -8.74 6.15
CA GLN A 103 6.26 -8.11 4.97
C GLN A 103 5.28 -7.21 4.23
N ILE A 104 4.06 -7.68 3.93
CA ILE A 104 3.09 -6.89 3.14
C ILE A 104 2.41 -5.85 4.04
N SER A 105 1.81 -6.26 5.15
CA SER A 105 1.07 -5.33 6.01
C SER A 105 1.99 -4.40 6.79
N GLY A 106 3.19 -4.84 7.16
CA GLY A 106 4.17 -3.97 7.83
C GLY A 106 4.59 -2.80 6.94
N ILE A 107 4.91 -3.07 5.66
CA ILE A 107 5.23 -2.01 4.69
C ILE A 107 4.02 -1.09 4.46
N ALA A 108 2.82 -1.66 4.30
CA ALA A 108 1.59 -0.89 4.13
C ALA A 108 1.32 0.02 5.34
N PHE A 109 1.43 -0.48 6.57
CA PHE A 109 1.26 0.30 7.79
C PHE A 109 2.30 1.40 7.90
N PHE A 110 3.56 1.10 7.58
CA PHE A 110 4.62 2.11 7.58
C PHE A 110 4.28 3.26 6.63
N ILE A 111 3.88 2.97 5.40
CA ILE A 111 3.45 3.96 4.41
C ILE A 111 2.25 4.77 4.92
N GLY A 112 1.23 4.09 5.44
CA GLY A 112 0.01 4.73 5.95
C GLY A 112 0.31 5.69 7.11
N ILE A 113 1.16 5.27 8.06
CA ILE A 113 1.62 6.11 9.17
C ILE A 113 2.37 7.34 8.64
N MET A 114 3.25 7.18 7.65
CA MET A 114 3.96 8.32 7.05
C MET A 114 3.00 9.35 6.43
N PHE A 115 1.95 8.90 5.73
CA PHE A 115 0.90 9.79 5.21
C PHE A 115 0.15 10.53 6.32
N LEU A 116 -0.21 9.82 7.40
CA LEU A 116 -0.88 10.44 8.54
C LEU A 116 0.01 11.49 9.23
N VAL A 117 1.29 11.19 9.42
CA VAL A 117 2.27 12.14 9.98
C VAL A 117 2.38 13.40 9.12
N GLY A 118 2.41 13.25 7.79
CA GLY A 118 2.38 14.38 6.85
C GLY A 118 1.13 15.24 7.01
N TRP A 119 -0.03 14.59 7.08
CA TRP A 119 -1.32 15.26 7.25
C TRP A 119 -1.42 16.05 8.55
N PHE A 120 -1.00 15.48 9.69
CA PHE A 120 -1.01 16.17 10.98
C PHE A 120 -0.06 17.37 11.01
N LYS A 121 1.13 17.25 10.41
CA LYS A 121 2.09 18.37 10.31
C LYS A 121 1.53 19.52 9.46
N LYS A 122 0.87 19.21 8.34
CA LYS A 122 0.20 20.21 7.49
C LYS A 122 -0.91 20.95 8.24
N ARG A 123 -1.76 20.24 9.01
CA ARG A 123 -2.80 20.88 9.84
C ARG A 123 -2.22 21.80 10.91
N LYS A 124 -1.18 21.39 11.62
CA LYS A 124 -0.54 22.23 12.66
C LYS A 124 0.05 23.51 12.09
N SER A 125 0.66 23.44 10.90
CA SER A 125 1.18 24.62 10.20
C SER A 125 0.09 25.63 9.86
N VAL A 126 -1.06 25.18 9.33
CA VAL A 126 -2.19 26.05 8.98
C VAL A 126 -2.80 26.72 10.23
N LYS A 127 -2.87 26.00 11.35
CA LYS A 127 -3.41 26.55 12.60
C LYS A 127 -2.48 27.61 13.21
N LYS A 128 -1.17 27.46 13.08
CA LYS A 128 -0.16 28.43 13.56
C LYS A 128 -0.14 29.73 12.76
N SER A 129 -0.54 29.73 11.49
CA SER A 129 -0.61 30.95 10.68
C SER A 129 -1.90 31.76 10.88
N LEU A 130 -2.88 31.23 11.63
CA LEU A 130 -4.16 31.88 11.91
C LEU A 130 -4.25 32.44 13.35
N LEU A 131 -3.20 32.25 14.15
CA LEU A 131 -3.01 32.78 15.51
C LEU A 131 -1.89 33.81 15.48
#